data_AF-W2MWJ6-F1
#
_entry.id   AF-W2MWJ6-F1
#
_cell.length_a   1.000
_cell.length_b   1.000
_cell.length_c   1.000
_cell.angle_alpha   90.00
_cell.angle_beta   90.00
_cell.angle_gamma   90.00
#
_symmetry.space_group_name_H-M   'P 1'
#
loop_
_entity.id
_entity.type
_entity.pdbx_description
1 polymer ?
#
loop_
_entity_poly.entity_id
_entity_poly.type
_entity_poly.pdbx_seq_one_letter_code
_entity_poly.pdbx_strand_id
1 'polypeptide(L)'
;MATSRSPNDTRVAHVSLEPHATHLTLQLRLHDDRKSFYRPCTEKLDRVRYRLQLLASNVSIPGGSKRKNKHRNGGTAPTIPVKFLDADSQEINAKTATVGDALMRTKRLQVGSETFIVLHNQPVVTGLKVLEPVMAGITVNPLLETQFCTADACTWRWFRRGKGEESGGTLVSSE
;
A
#
# COMPACT_ATOMS: atom_id res chain seq x y z
N MET A 1 24.99 -20.54 -1.32
CA MET A 1 24.87 -19.50 -2.36
C MET A 1 24.00 -18.38 -1.82
N ALA A 2 24.62 -17.27 -1.42
CA ALA A 2 23.91 -16.10 -0.92
C ALA A 2 23.52 -15.23 -2.11
N THR A 3 22.22 -15.07 -2.36
CA THR A 3 21.71 -14.13 -3.35
C THR A 3 21.95 -12.72 -2.82
N SER A 4 22.86 -12.00 -3.47
CA SER A 4 23.12 -10.59 -3.24
C SER A 4 21.85 -9.79 -3.50
N ARG A 5 21.21 -9.31 -2.43
CA ARG A 5 20.10 -8.37 -2.52
C ARG A 5 20.65 -7.05 -3.07
N SER A 6 20.07 -6.56 -4.17
CA SER A 6 20.50 -5.27 -4.76
C SER A 6 20.37 -4.15 -3.72
N PRO A 7 21.30 -3.17 -3.67
CA PRO A 7 21.31 -2.14 -2.62
C PRO A 7 20.15 -1.12 -2.69
N ASN A 8 19.30 -1.21 -3.72
CA ASN A 8 18.35 -0.16 -4.10
C ASN A 8 16.88 -0.56 -4.04
N ASP A 9 16.54 -1.71 -3.46
CA ASP A 9 15.14 -2.14 -3.37
C ASP A 9 14.42 -1.38 -2.24
N THR A 10 14.14 -0.11 -2.51
CA THR A 10 13.44 0.79 -1.61
C THR A 10 12.02 0.27 -1.43
N ARG A 11 11.74 -0.28 -0.25
CA ARG A 11 10.40 -0.78 0.05
C ARG A 11 9.44 0.39 0.25
N VAL A 12 8.26 0.27 -0.33
CA VAL A 12 7.24 1.31 -0.31
C VAL A 12 6.00 0.84 0.44
N ALA A 13 5.45 1.72 1.25
CA ALA A 13 4.11 1.62 1.81
C ALA A 13 3.27 2.78 1.25
N HIS A 14 2.04 2.49 0.85
CA HIS A 14 1.11 3.48 0.31
C HIS A 14 0.05 3.78 1.35
N VAL A 15 -0.21 5.06 1.59
CA VAL A 15 -1.28 5.55 2.45
C VAL A 15 -2.23 6.36 1.59
N SER A 16 -3.50 5.97 1.57
CA SER A 16 -4.54 6.61 0.77
C SER A 16 -5.69 7.06 1.65
N LEU A 17 -6.03 8.34 1.60
CA LEU A 17 -7.16 8.94 2.27
C LEU A 17 -7.79 9.99 1.34
N GLU A 18 -8.99 9.69 0.85
CA GLU A 18 -9.74 10.63 0.02
C GLU A 18 -10.20 11.84 0.85
N PRO A 19 -10.38 13.01 0.21
CA PRO A 19 -11.04 14.14 0.85
C PRO A 19 -12.38 13.71 1.47
N HIS A 20 -12.59 14.06 2.73
CA HIS A 20 -13.80 13.74 3.51
C HIS A 20 -14.07 12.24 3.78
N ALA A 21 -13.17 11.34 3.40
CA ALA A 21 -13.31 9.93 3.75
C ALA A 21 -13.14 9.71 5.25
N THR A 22 -13.95 8.79 5.79
CA THR A 22 -13.88 8.39 7.21
C THR A 22 -12.87 7.27 7.46
N HIS A 23 -12.35 6.68 6.38
CA HIS A 23 -11.44 5.54 6.40
C HIS A 23 -10.21 5.81 5.54
N LEU A 24 -9.07 5.31 6.02
CA LEU A 24 -7.78 5.37 5.38
C LEU A 24 -7.36 3.94 4.97
N THR A 25 -6.66 3.84 3.84
CA THR A 25 -6.06 2.58 3.38
C THR A 25 -4.54 2.62 3.51
N LEU A 26 -3.95 1.68 4.23
CA LEU A 26 -2.50 1.42 4.26
C LEU A 26 -2.21 0.16 3.44
N GLN A 27 -1.29 0.22 2.49
CA GLN A 27 -0.87 -0.92 1.68
C GLN A 27 0.65 -1.07 1.69
N LEU A 28 1.16 -2.29 1.85
CA LEU A 28 2.59 -2.58 1.82
C LEU A 28 2.84 -4.06 1.49
N ARG A 29 4.08 -4.41 1.15
CA ARG A 29 4.50 -5.81 0.99
C ARG A 29 5.31 -6.26 2.21
N LEU A 30 4.76 -7.22 2.95
CA LEU A 30 5.45 -7.90 4.05
C LEU A 30 5.75 -9.32 3.62
N HIS A 31 7.02 -9.76 3.71
CA HIS A 31 7.45 -11.08 3.21
C HIS A 31 7.00 -11.33 1.76
N ASP A 32 7.12 -10.30 0.91
CA ASP A 32 6.69 -10.25 -0.49
C ASP A 32 5.19 -10.43 -0.75
N ASP A 33 4.37 -10.60 0.30
CA ASP A 33 2.92 -10.64 0.20
C ASP A 33 2.30 -9.25 0.39
N ARG A 34 1.36 -8.89 -0.49
CA ARG A 34 0.68 -7.59 -0.45
C ARG A 34 -0.35 -7.60 0.68
N LYS A 35 -0.17 -6.70 1.64
CA LYS A 35 -1.12 -6.46 2.73
C LYS A 35 -1.83 -5.13 2.50
N SER A 36 -3.12 -5.11 2.81
CA SER A 36 -3.99 -3.93 2.74
C SER A 36 -4.79 -3.80 4.04
N PHE A 37 -4.82 -2.59 4.60
CA PHE A 37 -5.52 -2.27 5.84
C PHE A 37 -6.46 -1.10 5.57
N TYR A 38 -7.76 -1.39 5.52
CA TYR A 38 -8.81 -0.36 5.44
C TYR A 38 -9.35 -0.08 6.84
N ARG A 39 -9.08 1.11 7.38
CA ARG A 39 -9.27 1.41 8.81
C ARG A 39 -9.94 2.76 9.05
N PRO A 40 -10.84 2.89 10.03
CA PRO A 40 -11.41 4.18 10.41
C PRO A 40 -10.32 5.17 10.85
N CYS A 41 -10.39 6.41 10.40
CA CYS A 41 -9.43 7.45 10.77
C CYS A 41 -9.41 7.73 12.28
N THR A 42 -10.51 7.49 12.98
CA THR A 42 -10.69 7.70 14.43
C THR A 42 -10.16 6.55 15.28
N GLU A 43 -9.80 5.40 14.68
CA GLU A 43 -9.24 4.27 15.40
C GLU A 43 -7.88 4.64 16.03
N LYS A 44 -7.52 4.02 17.15
CA LYS A 44 -6.19 4.18 17.76
C LYS A 44 -5.12 3.48 16.91
N LEU A 45 -4.01 4.16 16.66
CA LEU A 45 -2.90 3.63 15.86
C LEU A 45 -2.34 2.31 16.41
N ASP A 46 -2.40 2.13 17.74
CA ASP A 46 -1.94 0.91 18.42
C ASP A 46 -2.56 -0.39 17.85
N ARG A 47 -3.80 -0.35 17.37
CA ARG A 47 -4.45 -1.52 16.76
C ARG A 47 -3.82 -1.89 15.42
N VAL A 48 -3.47 -0.90 14.61
CA VAL A 48 -2.75 -1.10 13.34
C VAL A 48 -1.33 -1.59 13.63
N ARG A 49 -0.65 -0.96 14.59
CA ARG A 49 0.67 -1.38 15.08
C ARG A 49 0.66 -2.86 15.45
N TYR A 50 -0.23 -3.27 16.35
CA TYR A 50 -0.35 -4.66 16.80
C TYR A 50 -0.60 -5.63 15.64
N ARG A 51 -1.45 -5.26 14.68
CA ARG A 51 -1.72 -6.11 13.51
C ARG A 51 -0.50 -6.26 12.61
N LEU A 52 0.28 -5.20 12.41
CA LEU A 52 1.55 -5.26 11.68
C LEU A 52 2.55 -6.17 12.39
N GLN A 53 2.64 -6.09 13.73
CA GLN A 53 3.51 -6.98 14.51
C GLN A 53 3.12 -8.46 14.33
N LEU A 54 1.82 -8.77 14.35
CA LEU A 54 1.32 -10.13 14.13
C LEU A 54 1.63 -10.65 12.72
N LEU A 55 1.42 -9.81 11.69
CA LEU A 55 1.68 -10.18 10.31
C LEU A 55 3.17 -10.35 10.02
N ALA A 56 4.02 -9.48 10.58
CA ALA A 56 5.45 -9.55 10.40
C ALA A 56 6.06 -10.77 11.10
N SER A 57 5.47 -11.21 12.23
CA SER A 57 6.00 -12.32 13.02
C SER A 57 5.71 -13.70 12.45
N ASN A 58 5.01 -13.79 11.32
CA ASN A 58 4.51 -15.04 10.72
C ASN A 58 3.74 -15.93 11.71
N VAL A 59 3.29 -15.35 12.84
CA VAL A 59 2.44 -16.04 13.80
C VAL A 59 1.08 -16.14 13.15
N SER A 60 0.66 -17.39 12.91
CA SER A 60 -0.61 -17.72 12.27
C SER A 60 -1.75 -16.92 12.90
N ILE A 61 -2.41 -16.08 12.10
CA ILE A 61 -3.63 -15.38 12.50
C ILE A 61 -4.72 -16.44 12.72
N PRO A 62 -5.30 -16.56 13.93
CA PRO A 62 -6.44 -17.44 14.14
C PRO A 62 -7.66 -16.79 13.48
N GLY A 63 -7.92 -17.09 12.21
CA GLY A 63 -9.02 -16.44 11.49
C GLY A 63 -9.37 -16.99 10.11
N GLY A 64 -8.85 -18.15 9.71
CA GLY A 64 -9.06 -18.68 8.37
C GLY A 64 -9.05 -20.20 8.28
N SER A 65 -9.73 -20.89 9.19
CA SER A 65 -10.18 -22.28 8.98
C SER A 65 -11.05 -22.72 10.16
N LYS A 66 -12.25 -23.23 9.86
CA LYS A 66 -13.12 -23.89 10.85
C LYS A 66 -12.40 -25.10 11.45
N ARG A 67 -11.73 -24.97 12.59
CA ARG A 67 -11.41 -26.12 13.46
C ARG A 67 -11.55 -25.77 14.95
N LYS A 68 -12.31 -26.64 15.63
CA LYS A 68 -12.70 -26.63 17.05
C LYS A 68 -11.51 -26.57 18.01
N ASN A 69 -11.77 -25.92 19.16
CA ASN A 69 -11.16 -26.10 20.48
C ASN A 69 -9.63 -26.05 20.63
N LYS A 70 -9.13 -25.00 21.30
CA LYS A 70 -8.60 -25.13 22.67
C LYS A 70 -8.34 -23.75 23.28
N HIS A 71 -8.81 -23.57 24.51
CA HIS A 71 -8.39 -22.49 25.41
C HIS A 71 -6.86 -22.42 25.43
N ARG A 72 -6.27 -21.33 24.93
CA ARG A 72 -4.84 -21.03 25.12
C ARG A 72 -4.72 -19.68 25.81
N ASN A 73 -4.50 -19.77 27.11
CA ASN A 73 -4.03 -18.67 27.94
C ASN A 73 -2.72 -18.11 27.36
N GLY A 74 -2.60 -16.78 27.35
CA GLY A 74 -1.32 -16.07 27.27
C GLY A 74 -0.50 -16.32 26.00
N GLY A 75 -0.96 -15.84 24.85
CA GLY A 75 -0.08 -15.71 23.69
C GLY A 75 1.00 -14.68 23.97
N THR A 76 2.27 -15.07 23.88
CA THR A 76 3.43 -14.17 23.92
C THR A 76 3.19 -13.03 22.93
N ALA A 77 3.20 -11.78 23.41
CA ALA A 77 2.96 -10.63 22.55
C ALA A 77 3.97 -10.64 21.39
N PRO A 78 3.52 -10.39 20.15
CA PRO A 78 4.42 -10.39 18.99
C PRO A 78 5.53 -9.36 19.23
N THR A 79 6.78 -9.84 19.20
CA THR A 79 7.98 -9.09 19.64
C THR A 79 8.56 -8.20 18.56
N ILE A 80 8.06 -8.26 17.33
CA ILE A 80 8.62 -7.46 16.24
C ILE A 80 8.33 -5.98 16.49
N PRO A 81 9.36 -5.11 16.53
CA PRO A 81 9.16 -3.69 16.71
C PRO A 81 8.49 -3.09 15.46
N VAL A 82 7.48 -2.24 15.68
CA VAL A 82 6.84 -1.46 14.62
C VAL A 82 6.85 -0.01 15.03
N LYS A 83 7.46 0.85 14.20
CA LYS A 83 7.61 2.28 14.46
C LYS A 83 7.08 3.10 13.28
N PHE A 84 6.33 4.14 13.60
CA PHE A 84 5.84 5.13 12.64
C PHE A 84 6.68 6.39 12.84
N LEU A 85 7.47 6.76 11.85
CA LEU A 85 8.37 7.91 11.93
C LEU A 85 7.87 9.04 11.04
N ASP A 86 7.85 10.25 11.58
CA ASP A 86 7.50 11.47 10.82
C ASP A 86 8.67 11.98 9.96
N ALA A 87 8.55 13.20 9.43
CA ALA A 87 9.56 13.83 8.58
C ALA A 87 10.89 14.08 9.32
N ASP A 88 10.83 14.32 10.63
CA ASP A 88 11.98 14.59 11.50
C ASP A 88 12.54 13.29 12.11
N SER A 89 12.10 12.13 11.59
CA SER A 89 12.44 10.80 12.09
C SER A 89 12.05 10.56 13.56
N GLN A 90 11.09 11.30 14.08
CA GLN A 90 10.55 11.11 15.42
C GLN A 90 9.45 10.05 15.42
N GLU A 91 9.44 9.21 16.45
CA GLU A 91 8.45 8.15 16.57
C GLU A 91 7.09 8.71 17.03
N ILE A 92 6.06 8.45 16.24
CA ILE A 92 4.68 8.83 16.54
C ILE A 92 4.13 7.88 17.60
N ASN A 93 3.68 8.44 18.73
CA ASN A 93 3.15 7.67 19.84
C ASN A 93 1.81 6.97 19.48
N ALA A 94 1.87 5.66 19.27
CA ALA A 94 0.72 4.87 18.85
C ALA A 94 -0.42 4.76 19.88
N LYS A 95 -0.15 5.02 21.17
CA LYS A 95 -1.16 4.96 22.24
C LYS A 95 -2.08 6.18 22.23
N THR A 96 -1.55 7.34 21.85
CA THR A 96 -2.29 8.60 21.87
C THR A 96 -2.86 8.93 20.50
N ALA A 97 -2.09 8.72 19.44
CA ALA A 97 -2.46 9.10 18.08
C ALA A 97 -3.57 8.21 17.47
N THR A 98 -4.35 8.82 16.58
CA THR A 98 -5.33 8.12 15.75
C THR A 98 -4.69 7.67 14.44
N VAL A 99 -5.33 6.70 13.76
CA VAL A 99 -4.88 6.17 12.48
C VAL A 99 -4.76 7.27 11.42
N GLY A 100 -5.79 8.12 11.30
CA GLY A 100 -5.82 9.18 10.28
C GLY A 100 -4.70 10.19 10.46
N ASP A 101 -4.53 10.70 11.69
CA ASP A 101 -3.49 11.67 12.02
C ASP A 101 -2.08 11.06 11.87
N ALA A 102 -1.84 9.90 12.47
CA ALA A 102 -0.51 9.30 12.48
C ALA A 102 -0.04 8.86 11.09
N LEU A 103 -0.87 8.15 10.33
CA LEU A 103 -0.44 7.60 9.03
C LEU A 103 -0.27 8.68 7.97
N MET A 104 -1.05 9.77 8.03
CA MET A 104 -0.86 10.91 7.14
C MET A 104 0.41 11.73 7.46
N ARG A 105 0.91 11.68 8.70
CA ARG A 105 2.20 12.30 9.09
C ARG A 105 3.41 11.37 8.92
N THR A 106 3.19 10.06 8.94
CA THR A 106 4.28 9.06 8.84
C THR A 106 4.99 9.15 7.49
N LYS A 107 6.30 9.39 7.48
CA LYS A 107 7.15 9.36 6.27
C LYS A 107 7.94 8.07 6.14
N ARG A 108 8.25 7.41 7.25
CA ARG A 108 8.91 6.11 7.25
C ARG A 108 8.18 5.15 8.20
N LEU A 109 7.92 3.95 7.73
CA LEU A 109 7.36 2.87 8.54
C LEU A 109 8.45 1.82 8.73
N GLN A 110 8.79 1.50 9.98
CA GLN A 110 9.72 0.43 10.30
C GLN A 110 8.96 -0.77 10.86
N VAL A 111 9.25 -1.95 10.35
CA VAL A 111 8.68 -3.23 10.77
C VAL A 111 9.83 -4.24 10.91
N GLY A 112 10.26 -4.51 12.14
CA GLY A 112 11.44 -5.33 12.39
C GLY A 112 12.70 -4.70 11.79
N SER A 113 13.37 -5.43 10.90
CA SER A 113 14.54 -4.95 10.16
C SER A 113 14.18 -4.22 8.86
N GLU A 114 12.90 -4.19 8.47
CA GLU A 114 12.45 -3.60 7.22
C GLU A 114 12.04 -2.14 7.42
N THR A 115 12.48 -1.27 6.51
CA THR A 115 12.07 0.15 6.48
C THR A 115 11.35 0.42 5.17
N PHE A 116 10.17 1.04 5.27
CA PHE A 116 9.33 1.43 4.15
C PHE A 116 9.31 2.95 4.03
N ILE A 117 9.49 3.47 2.83
CA ILE A 117 9.12 4.86 2.51
C ILE A 117 7.61 4.91 2.37
N VAL A 118 6.97 5.87 3.05
CA VAL A 118 5.52 6.05 2.98
C VAL A 118 5.19 7.08 1.90
N LEU A 119 4.44 6.65 0.89
CA LEU A 119 3.87 7.51 -0.14
C LEU A 119 2.40 7.78 0.17
N HIS A 120 2.06 9.05 0.34
CA HIS A 120 0.69 9.50 0.58
C HIS A 120 -0.02 9.80 -0.72
N ASN A 121 -1.27 9.35 -0.84
CA ASN A 121 -2.19 9.72 -1.91
C ASN A 121 -1.52 9.67 -3.29
N GLN A 122 -0.81 8.57 -3.56
CA GLN A 122 -0.14 8.40 -4.84
C GLN A 122 -1.19 8.46 -5.96
N PRO A 123 -0.94 9.20 -7.05
CA PRO A 123 -1.82 9.22 -8.21
C PRO A 123 -2.13 7.82 -8.72
N VAL A 124 -3.42 7.52 -8.93
CA VAL A 124 -3.88 6.23 -9.47
C VAL A 124 -4.85 6.48 -10.63
N VAL A 125 -4.71 5.70 -11.70
CA VAL A 125 -5.73 5.59 -12.75
C VAL A 125 -6.73 4.52 -12.32
N THR A 126 -7.97 4.92 -12.09
CA THR A 126 -9.06 4.02 -11.65
C THR A 126 -9.90 3.52 -12.81
N GLY A 127 -9.91 4.25 -13.93
CA GLY A 127 -10.71 3.91 -15.09
C GLY A 127 -10.20 4.55 -16.37
N LEU A 128 -10.57 3.94 -17.48
CA LEU A 128 -10.33 4.46 -18.81
C LEU A 128 -11.59 4.31 -19.65
N LYS A 129 -12.02 5.39 -20.29
CA LYS A 129 -13.19 5.42 -21.16
C LYS A 129 -12.81 6.00 -22.52
N VAL A 130 -13.57 5.66 -23.54
CA VAL A 130 -13.47 6.26 -24.87
C VAL A 130 -14.85 6.79 -25.23
N LEU A 131 -14.91 7.88 -25.98
CA LEU A 131 -16.18 8.38 -26.50
C LEU A 131 -16.75 7.38 -27.51
N GLU A 132 -18.02 7.00 -27.29
CA GLU A 132 -18.75 6.09 -28.17
C GLU A 132 -19.81 6.85 -28.97
N PRO A 133 -20.02 6.52 -30.26
CA PRO A 133 -19.35 5.46 -31.02
C PRO A 133 -17.94 5.86 -31.51
N VAL A 134 -17.04 4.89 -31.60
CA VAL A 134 -15.70 5.10 -32.19
C VAL A 134 -15.82 5.20 -33.71
N MET A 135 -15.51 6.36 -34.27
CA MET A 135 -15.57 6.59 -35.72
C MET A 135 -14.23 6.35 -36.41
N ALA A 136 -14.26 5.68 -37.56
CA ALA A 136 -13.07 5.48 -38.38
C ALA A 136 -12.49 6.82 -38.85
N GLY A 137 -11.16 6.95 -38.82
CA GLY A 137 -10.46 8.17 -39.22
C GLY A 137 -10.34 9.23 -38.12
N ILE A 138 -10.97 9.04 -36.95
CA ILE A 138 -10.81 9.92 -35.78
C ILE A 138 -9.83 9.30 -34.79
N THR A 139 -8.90 10.11 -34.29
CA THR A 139 -7.99 9.71 -33.22
C THR A 139 -8.78 9.42 -31.95
N VAL A 140 -8.61 8.21 -31.41
CA VAL A 140 -9.18 7.83 -30.12
C VAL A 140 -8.37 8.50 -29.01
N ASN A 141 -9.00 9.44 -28.30
CA ASN A 141 -8.45 10.07 -27.11
C ASN A 141 -9.12 9.49 -25.87
N PRO A 142 -8.41 8.68 -25.07
CA PRO A 142 -8.99 8.10 -23.87
C PRO A 142 -9.28 9.16 -22.80
N LEU A 143 -10.45 9.06 -22.17
CA LEU A 143 -10.83 9.80 -20.98
C LEU A 143 -10.38 9.01 -19.75
N LEU A 144 -9.54 9.65 -18.94
CA LEU A 144 -8.96 9.05 -17.74
C LEU A 144 -9.80 9.37 -16.52
N GLU A 145 -10.10 8.34 -15.74
CA GLU A 145 -10.60 8.50 -14.38
C GLU A 145 -9.42 8.30 -13.43
N THR A 146 -9.17 9.32 -12.62
CA THR A 146 -8.02 9.36 -11.72
C THR A 146 -8.44 9.54 -10.28
N GLN A 147 -7.60 9.07 -9.36
CA GLN A 147 -7.71 9.30 -7.93
C GLN A 147 -6.43 9.95 -7.43
N PHE A 148 -6.56 10.91 -6.51
CA PHE A 148 -5.46 11.69 -5.93
C PHE A 148 -4.64 12.57 -6.90
N CYS A 149 -5.10 12.70 -8.14
CA CYS A 149 -4.62 13.69 -9.10
C CYS A 149 -5.73 14.08 -10.08
N THR A 150 -5.51 15.16 -10.82
CA THR A 150 -6.29 15.47 -12.03
C THR A 150 -5.54 14.97 -13.26
N ALA A 151 -6.28 14.63 -14.33
CA ALA A 151 -5.67 14.16 -15.57
C ALA A 151 -4.68 15.18 -16.16
N ASP A 152 -4.98 16.48 -16.03
CA ASP A 152 -4.16 17.58 -16.53
C ASP A 152 -2.86 17.80 -15.72
N ALA A 153 -2.81 17.31 -14.48
CA ALA A 153 -1.60 17.38 -13.64
C ALA A 153 -0.59 16.26 -13.96
N CYS A 154 -0.87 15.41 -14.96
CA CYS A 154 -0.08 14.23 -15.29
C CYS A 154 0.38 14.26 -16.75
N THR A 155 1.49 13.57 -17.04
CA THR A 155 1.97 13.33 -18.41
C THR A 155 1.64 11.92 -18.84
N TRP A 156 1.03 11.78 -20.01
CA TRP A 156 0.50 10.51 -20.50
C TRP A 156 1.33 9.99 -21.67
N ARG A 157 1.61 8.69 -21.67
CA ARG A 157 2.24 8.00 -22.79
C ARG A 157 1.42 6.74 -23.10
N TRP A 158 0.94 6.66 -24.33
CA TRP A 158 0.14 5.55 -24.81
C TRP A 158 1.01 4.61 -25.64
N PHE A 159 0.96 3.33 -25.31
CA PHE A 159 1.67 2.29 -26.05
C PHE A 159 0.66 1.44 -26.81
N ARG A 160 0.97 1.14 -28.08
CA ARG A 160 0.23 0.11 -28.81
C ARG A 160 0.58 -1.23 -28.18
N ARG A 161 -0.44 -2.03 -27.84
CA ARG A 161 -0.22 -3.40 -27.40
C ARG A 161 0.50 -4.16 -28.53
N GLY A 162 1.65 -4.74 -28.24
CA GLY A 162 2.38 -5.57 -29.20
C GLY A 162 1.52 -6.77 -29.63
N LYS A 163 1.58 -7.13 -30.91
CA LYS A 163 0.96 -8.36 -31.43
C LYS A 163 1.79 -9.56 -30.95
N GLY A 164 1.64 -9.99 -29.70
CA GLY A 164 2.36 -11.18 -29.21
C GLY A 164 2.32 -11.49 -27.72
N GLU A 165 1.92 -10.57 -26.84
CA GLU A 165 1.95 -10.83 -25.39
C GLU A 165 0.52 -10.99 -24.83
N GLU A 166 0.10 -12.25 -24.75
CA GLU A 166 -0.85 -12.75 -23.76
C GLU A 166 -0.07 -13.41 -22.62
N SER A 167 0.55 -12.62 -21.74
CA SER A 167 0.78 -12.95 -20.33
C SER A 167 1.57 -11.83 -19.67
N GLY A 168 1.17 -11.47 -18.46
CA GLY A 168 1.69 -10.31 -17.73
C GLY A 168 3.20 -10.32 -17.52
N GLY A 169 3.80 -9.14 -17.64
CA GLY A 169 5.16 -8.90 -17.16
C GLY A 169 5.88 -7.75 -17.84
N THR A 170 6.19 -6.72 -17.04
CA THR A 170 7.38 -5.86 -17.13
C THR A 170 7.54 -4.96 -18.37
N LEU A 171 7.23 -3.67 -18.17
CA LEU A 171 7.63 -2.60 -19.09
C LEU A 171 9.15 -2.44 -19.07
N VAL A 172 9.82 -2.82 -20.15
CA VAL A 172 11.21 -2.45 -20.42
C VAL A 172 11.18 -1.09 -21.13
N SER A 173 11.66 -0.05 -20.45
CA SER A 173 11.98 1.23 -21.09
C SER A 173 13.33 1.10 -21.80
N SER A 174 13.36 1.43 -23.08
CA SER A 174 14.60 1.79 -23.78
C SER A 174 14.54 3.29 -24.08
N GLU A 175 15.69 3.95 -23.86
CA GLU A 175 15.93 5.40 -23.90
C GLU A 175 15.57 6.05 -25.24
#